data_AF-A0A962ZB73-F1
#
_entry.id   AF-A0A962ZB73-F1
#
_cell.length_a   1.000
_cell.length_b   1.000
_cell.length_c   1.000
_cell.angle_alpha   90.00
_cell.angle_beta   90.00
_cell.angle_gamma   90.00
#
_symmetry.space_group_name_H-M   'P 1'
#
loop_
_entity.id
_entity.type
_entity.pdbx_description
1 polymer ?
#
loop_
_entity_poly.entity_id
_entity_poly.type
_entity_poly.pdbx_seq_one_letter_code
_entity_poly.pdbx_strand_id
1 'polypeptide(L)'
;MSRFWRLHGTSYLFLLPWLIGFFGLTLGPTLASLYLSFTDYDLLTSPRCAGLKNYEYAFFNDRRLGNALSVTFTYVLCSVPLNLMV
;
A
#
# COMPACT_ATOMS: atom_id res chain seq x y z
N MET A 1 -13.40 31.88 12.77
CA MET A 1 -12.40 31.04 12.06
C MET A 1 -10.93 31.40 12.32
N SER A 2 -10.57 32.65 12.70
CA SER A 2 -9.17 33.12 12.81
C SER A 2 -8.47 32.94 14.19
N ARG A 3 -9.13 32.29 15.15
CA ARG A 3 -8.59 31.99 16.50
C ARG A 3 -7.99 30.58 16.61
N PHE A 4 -8.48 29.62 15.82
CA PHE A 4 -8.05 28.21 15.82
C PHE A 4 -6.59 28.06 15.35
N TRP A 5 -6.21 28.77 14.27
CA TRP A 5 -4.85 28.79 13.73
C TRP A 5 -3.80 29.40 14.67
N ARG A 6 -4.20 30.29 15.58
CA ARG A 6 -3.28 30.98 16.50
C ARG A 6 -2.87 30.14 17.72
N LEU A 7 -3.68 29.13 18.08
CA LEU A 7 -3.43 28.26 19.23
C LEU A 7 -2.71 26.95 18.85
N HIS A 8 -2.95 26.43 17.63
CA HIS A 8 -2.40 25.13 17.19
C HIS A 8 -1.45 25.24 15.99
N GLY A 9 -1.22 26.44 15.44
CA GLY A 9 -0.38 26.66 14.26
C GLY A 9 1.06 26.14 14.44
N THR A 10 1.63 26.30 15.64
CA THR A 10 2.96 25.78 15.98
C THR A 10 2.98 24.26 15.94
N SER A 11 1.94 23.57 16.43
CA SER A 11 1.85 22.11 16.44
C SER A 11 1.85 21.52 15.03
N TYR A 12 1.12 22.14 14.10
CA TYR A 12 1.14 21.72 12.69
C TYR A 12 2.50 21.96 12.03
N LEU A 13 3.19 23.04 12.41
CA LEU A 13 4.53 23.35 11.91
C LEU A 13 5.57 22.30 12.33
N PHE A 14 5.45 21.76 13.54
CA PHE A 14 6.28 20.63 14.00
C PHE A 14 5.90 19.29 13.35
N LEU A 15 4.65 19.12 12.93
CA LEU A 15 4.19 17.93 12.20
C LEU A 15 4.58 17.95 10.72
N LEU A 16 4.80 19.13 10.12
CA LEU A 16 5.11 19.28 8.70
C LEU A 16 6.31 18.44 8.24
N PRO A 17 7.47 18.41 8.92
CA PRO A 17 8.61 17.58 8.50
C PRO A 17 8.25 16.09 8.42
N TRP A 18 7.48 15.59 9.39
CA TRP A 18 7.01 14.21 9.39
C TRP A 18 6.02 13.94 8.26
N LEU A 19 5.06 14.86 8.03
CA LEU A 19 4.10 14.75 6.93
C LEU A 19 4.79 14.76 5.57
N ILE A 20 5.75 15.66 5.37
CA ILE A 20 6.53 15.72 4.12
C ILE A 20 7.25 14.39 3.89
N GLY A 21 7.87 13.83 4.92
CA GLY A 21 8.48 12.51 4.86
C GLY A 21 7.48 11.42 4.49
N PHE A 22 6.32 11.38 5.16
CA PHE A 22 5.25 10.43 4.87
C PHE A 22 4.75 10.53 3.42
N PHE A 23 4.47 11.73 2.93
CA PHE A 23 3.96 11.92 1.55
C PHE A 23 5.03 11.63 0.50
N GLY A 24 6.29 12.03 0.73
CA GLY A 24 7.37 11.82 -0.22
C GLY A 24 7.89 10.39 -0.27
N LEU A 25 8.07 9.76 0.89
CA LEU A 25 8.77 8.47 1.02
C LEU A 25 7.84 7.28 1.20
N THR A 26 6.63 7.50 1.71
CA THR A 26 5.66 6.41 1.91
C THR A 26 4.56 6.49 0.86
N LEU A 27 3.77 7.57 0.87
CA LEU A 27 2.60 7.68 0.01
C LEU A 27 2.98 7.80 -1.47
N GLY A 28 4.01 8.59 -1.79
CA GLY A 28 4.54 8.77 -3.14
C GLY A 28 4.83 7.45 -3.85
N PRO A 29 5.76 6.61 -3.34
CA PRO A 29 6.05 5.32 -3.97
C PRO A 29 4.86 4.35 -3.91
N THR A 30 4.03 4.37 -2.86
CA THR A 30 2.81 3.54 -2.84
C THR A 30 1.85 3.90 -3.98
N LEU A 31 1.64 5.19 -4.25
CA LEU A 31 0.81 5.64 -5.37
C LEU A 31 1.45 5.30 -6.73
N ALA A 32 2.77 5.41 -6.84
CA ALA A 32 3.49 5.00 -8.04
C ALA A 32 3.34 3.49 -8.29
N SER A 33 3.53 2.64 -7.28
CA SER A 33 3.32 1.19 -7.37
C SER A 33 1.86 0.86 -7.72
N LEU A 34 0.90 1.59 -7.15
CA LEU A 34 -0.52 1.43 -7.47
C LEU A 34 -0.78 1.76 -8.95
N TYR A 35 -0.24 2.87 -9.46
CA TYR A 35 -0.36 3.25 -10.87
C TYR A 35 0.29 2.22 -11.80
N LEU A 36 1.49 1.75 -11.45
CA LEU A 36 2.18 0.70 -12.20
C LEU A 36 1.40 -0.62 -12.18
N SER A 37 0.66 -0.94 -11.12
CA SER A 37 -0.15 -2.17 -11.06
C SER A 37 -1.27 -2.23 -12.12
N PHE A 38 -1.74 -1.08 -12.62
CA PHE A 38 -2.69 -1.00 -13.73
C PHE A 38 -2.02 -1.05 -15.11
N THR A 39 -0.70 -1.11 -15.13
CA THR A 39 0.13 -1.13 -16.34
C THR A 39 0.85 -2.48 -16.42
N ASP A 40 0.91 -3.05 -17.61
CA ASP A 40 1.81 -4.17 -17.90
C ASP A 40 3.23 -3.60 -18.00
N TYR A 41 4.00 -3.78 -16.93
CA TYR A 41 5.33 -3.22 -16.77
C TYR A 41 6.29 -4.30 -16.28
N ASP A 42 7.24 -4.67 -17.15
CA ASP A 42 8.17 -5.78 -16.89
C ASP A 42 9.64 -5.32 -16.77
N LEU A 43 9.87 -4.04 -16.44
CA LEU A 43 11.18 -3.33 -16.36
C LEU A 43 11.99 -3.26 -17.67
N LEU A 44 11.88 -4.28 -18.53
CA LEU A 44 12.59 -4.45 -19.79
C LEU A 44 11.80 -3.94 -21.00
N THR A 45 10.47 -3.85 -20.87
CA THR A 45 9.56 -3.52 -21.97
C THR A 45 8.86 -2.19 -21.71
N SER A 46 8.49 -1.47 -22.77
CA SER A 46 7.71 -0.24 -22.68
C SER A 46 6.38 -0.49 -21.94
N PRO A 47 6.02 0.34 -20.95
CA PRO A 47 4.78 0.17 -20.18
C PRO A 47 3.55 0.20 -21.10
N ARG A 48 2.68 -0.81 -21.01
CA ARG A 48 1.40 -0.85 -21.72
C ARG A 48 0.25 -0.75 -20.73
N CYS A 49 -0.67 0.20 -20.92
CA CYS A 49 -1.85 0.30 -20.07
C CYS A 49 -2.73 -0.97 -20.23
N ALA A 50 -2.71 -1.84 -19.23
CA ALA A 50 -3.51 -3.07 -19.19
C ALA A 50 -4.87 -2.86 -18.49
N GLY A 51 -5.01 -1.77 -17.73
CA GLY A 51 -6.22 -1.44 -16.99
C GLY A 51 -6.50 -2.46 -15.89
N LEU A 52 -7.73 -2.96 -15.82
CA LEU A 52 -8.18 -3.94 -14.82
C LEU A 52 -7.83 -5.39 -15.17
N LYS A 53 -7.32 -5.66 -16.37
CA LYS A 53 -7.04 -7.04 -16.84
C LYS A 53 -6.00 -7.77 -15.97
N ASN A 54 -5.02 -7.03 -15.44
CA ASN A 54 -4.01 -7.59 -14.54
C ASN A 54 -4.63 -8.14 -13.25
N TYR A 55 -5.62 -7.44 -12.70
CA TYR A 55 -6.32 -7.90 -11.50
C TYR A 55 -7.22 -9.10 -11.79
N GLU A 56 -7.96 -9.10 -12.90
CA GLU A 56 -8.78 -10.24 -13.30
C GLU A 56 -7.93 -11.51 -13.48
N TYR A 57 -6.79 -11.39 -14.16
CA TYR A 57 -5.84 -12.48 -14.32
C TYR A 57 -5.29 -12.95 -12.96
N ALA A 58 -4.86 -12.03 -12.10
CA ALA A 58 -4.28 -12.36 -10.80
C ALA A 58 -5.28 -13.08 -9.89
N PHE A 59 -6.55 -12.65 -9.84
CA PHE A 59 -7.56 -13.24 -8.96
C PHE A 59 -8.14 -14.56 -9.48
N PHE A 60 -8.37 -14.67 -10.79
CA PHE A 60 -9.10 -15.82 -11.35
C PHE A 60 -8.22 -16.83 -12.06
N ASN A 61 -7.11 -16.39 -12.65
CA ASN A 61 -6.28 -17.24 -13.50
C ASN A 61 -4.96 -17.65 -12.82
N ASP A 62 -4.43 -16.81 -11.93
CA ASP A 62 -3.21 -17.11 -11.20
C ASP A 62 -3.46 -17.97 -9.95
N ARG A 63 -3.32 -19.29 -10.12
CA ARG A 63 -3.35 -20.27 -9.01
C ARG A 63 -2.31 -19.98 -7.93
N ARG A 64 -1.21 -19.29 -8.22
CA ARG A 64 -0.17 -18.98 -7.23
C ARG A 64 -0.67 -17.96 -6.23
N LEU A 65 -1.44 -16.96 -6.66
CA LEU A 65 -2.01 -15.96 -5.78
C LEU A 65 -2.92 -16.62 -4.73
N GLY A 66 -3.83 -17.49 -5.16
CA GLY A 66 -4.74 -18.20 -4.26
C GLY A 66 -4.00 -19.10 -3.25
N ASN A 67 -2.98 -19.83 -3.70
CA ASN A 67 -2.15 -20.65 -2.82
C ASN A 67 -1.37 -19.82 -1.80
N ALA A 68 -0.74 -18.73 -2.24
CA ALA A 68 0.01 -17.83 -1.36
C ALA A 68 -0.91 -17.22 -0.30
N LEU A 69 -2.09 -16.73 -0.71
CA LEU A 69 -3.10 -16.20 0.21
C LEU A 69 -3.51 -17.25 1.25
N SER A 70 -3.82 -18.48 0.83
CA SER A 70 -4.21 -19.57 1.75
C SER A 70 -3.14 -19.86 2.81
N VAL A 71 -1.87 -19.93 2.40
CA VAL A 71 -0.75 -20.14 3.33
C VAL A 71 -0.60 -18.96 4.29
N THR A 72 -0.64 -17.72 3.79
CA THR A 72 -0.54 -16.52 4.63
C THR A 72 -1.70 -16.43 5.63
N PHE A 73 -2.93 -16.67 5.20
CA PHE A 73 -4.10 -16.68 6.09
C PHE A 73 -3.97 -17.75 7.16
N THR A 74 -3.61 -18.97 6.78
CA THR A 74 -3.39 -20.07 7.74
C THR A 74 -2.31 -19.70 8.75
N TYR A 75 -1.20 -19.11 8.28
CA TYR A 75 -0.13 -18.64 9.14
C TYR A 75 -0.59 -17.56 10.12
N VAL A 76 -1.28 -16.51 9.65
CA VAL A 76 -1.75 -15.42 10.52
C VAL A 76 -2.78 -15.92 11.54
N LEU A 77 -3.74 -16.74 11.11
CA LEU A 77 -4.79 -17.28 11.98
C LEU A 77 -4.24 -18.22 13.05
N CYS A 78 -3.13 -18.93 12.80
CA CYS A 78 -2.47 -19.74 13.81
C CYS A 78 -1.50 -18.91 14.68
N SER A 79 -0.69 -18.05 14.04
CA SER A 79 0.39 -17.30 14.69
C SER A 79 -0.11 -16.24 15.67
N VAL A 80 -1.19 -15.52 15.34
CA VAL A 80 -1.75 -14.46 16.19
C VAL A 80 -2.26 -15.01 17.54
N PRO A 81 -3.14 -16.03 17.60
CA PRO A 81 -3.59 -16.57 18.88
C PRO A 81 -2.45 -17.24 19.66
N LEU A 82 -1.52 -17.93 18.99
CA LEU A 82 -0.34 -18.49 19.65
C LEU A 82 0.51 -17.41 20.35
N ASN A 83 0.72 -16.26 19.70
CA ASN A 83 1.42 -15.12 20.31
C ASN A 83 0.66 -14.45 21.46
N LEU A 84 -0.67 -14.58 21.52
CA LEU A 84 -1.47 -14.03 22.62
C LEU A 84 -1.54 -14.99 23.82
N MET A 85 -1.30 -16.29 23.61
CA MET A 85 -1.32 -17.32 24.64
C MET A 85 0.01 -17.48 25.40
N VAL A 86 1.12 -17.04 24.79
CA VAL A 86 2.47 -17.03 25.37
C VAL A 86 2.74 -15.68 26.04
#